data_AF-V4HAM3-F1
#
_entry.id   AF-V4HAM3-F1
#
_cell.length_a   1.000
_cell.length_b   1.000
_cell.length_c   1.000
_cell.angle_alpha   90.00
_cell.angle_beta   90.00
_cell.angle_gamma   90.00
#
_symmetry.space_group_name_H-M   'P 1'
#
loop_
_entity.id
_entity.type
_entity.pdbx_description
1 polymer ?
#
loop_
_entity_poly.entity_id
_entity_poly.type
_entity_poly.pdbx_seq_one_letter_code
_entity_poly.pdbx_strand_id
1 'polypeptide(L)'
;MLTAAVAALAARYPATVDPDEEFVRAVRFLGWSPDSATLLRAGYVAAGLVGLLAAGCAVVVGRSALAPMAGVAAGSATALAVRRGPPALAALRRTRALGAATGLVGSVVLRMRLDPTPERAARFAARVGDGPLADSLGDRVAAARGTPRSGLGAFADAWTAWFPALDRSVALVAAAADA
;
A
#
# COMPACT_ATOMS: atom_id res chain seq x y z
N MET A 1 -9.16 -6.31 -15.97
CA MET A 1 -10.62 -6.30 -15.72
C MET A 1 -11.06 -5.19 -14.77
N LEU A 2 -10.43 -5.04 -13.60
CA LEU A 2 -10.76 -4.00 -12.61
C LEU A 2 -10.67 -2.57 -13.17
N THR A 3 -9.65 -2.29 -13.98
CA THR A 3 -9.47 -1.02 -14.71
C THR A 3 -10.60 -0.70 -15.69
N ALA A 4 -11.11 -1.71 -16.42
CA ALA A 4 -12.21 -1.53 -17.37
C ALA A 4 -13.54 -1.23 -16.67
N ALA A 5 -13.82 -1.91 -15.55
CA ALA A 5 -15.00 -1.65 -14.73
C ALA A 5 -14.97 -0.24 -14.11
N VAL A 6 -13.80 0.19 -13.63
CA VAL A 6 -13.59 1.55 -13.10
C VAL A 6 -13.81 2.61 -14.17
N ALA A 7 -13.28 2.41 -15.37
CA ALA A 7 -13.51 3.33 -16.50
C ALA A 7 -14.99 3.40 -16.91
N ALA A 8 -15.68 2.26 -16.95
CA ALA A 8 -17.10 2.20 -17.31
C ALA A 8 -18.00 2.90 -16.28
N LEU A 9 -17.69 2.80 -14.98
CA LEU A 9 -18.38 3.57 -13.96
C LEU A 9 -18.05 5.07 -14.04
N ALA A 10 -16.78 5.42 -14.24
CA ALA A 10 -16.36 6.82 -14.34
C ALA A 10 -17.04 7.57 -15.50
N ALA A 11 -17.28 6.89 -16.63
CA ALA A 11 -18.00 7.44 -17.79
C ALA A 11 -19.46 7.80 -17.49
N ARG A 12 -20.07 7.22 -16.45
CA ARG A 12 -21.45 7.53 -16.02
C ARG A 12 -21.56 8.72 -15.08
N TYR A 13 -20.44 9.30 -14.63
CA TYR A 13 -20.46 10.46 -13.75
C TYR A 13 -20.37 11.76 -14.57
N PRO A 14 -21.42 12.60 -14.57
CA PRO A 14 -21.50 13.75 -15.48
C PRO A 14 -20.66 14.96 -15.07
N ALA A 15 -20.22 15.03 -13.80
CA ALA A 15 -19.50 16.20 -13.29
C ALA A 15 -17.97 16.00 -13.30
N THR A 16 -17.24 17.08 -13.60
CA THR A 16 -15.80 17.13 -13.41
C THR A 16 -15.49 17.13 -11.92
N VAL A 17 -14.83 16.08 -11.46
CA VAL A 17 -14.34 15.97 -10.08
C VAL A 17 -12.87 16.35 -10.10
N ASP A 18 -12.49 17.30 -9.25
CA ASP A 18 -11.10 17.67 -9.04
C ASP A 18 -10.56 16.92 -7.81
N PRO A 19 -9.64 15.95 -7.99
CA PRO A 19 -9.08 15.21 -6.87
C PRO A 19 -8.07 16.07 -6.10
N ASP A 20 -8.20 16.11 -4.77
CA ASP A 20 -7.24 16.80 -3.91
C ASP A 20 -5.80 16.29 -4.13
N GLU A 21 -4.80 17.17 -4.03
CA GLU A 21 -3.39 16.81 -4.26
C GLU A 21 -2.88 15.67 -3.35
N GLU A 22 -3.42 15.57 -2.13
CA GLU A 22 -3.10 14.50 -1.19
C GLU A 22 -3.57 13.13 -1.72
N PHE A 23 -4.76 13.09 -2.32
CA PHE A 23 -5.31 11.89 -2.94
C PHE A 23 -4.49 11.47 -4.16
N VAL A 24 -4.14 12.43 -5.03
CA VAL A 24 -3.27 12.19 -6.19
C VAL A 24 -1.93 11.59 -5.76
N ARG A 25 -1.31 12.15 -4.72
CA ARG A 25 -0.06 11.62 -4.14
C ARG A 25 -0.23 10.20 -3.61
N ALA A 26 -1.31 9.93 -2.88
CA ALA A 26 -1.57 8.62 -2.29
C ALA A 26 -1.81 7.54 -3.36
N VAL A 27 -2.61 7.83 -4.39
CA VAL A 27 -2.88 6.92 -5.52
C VAL A 27 -1.59 6.61 -6.28
N ARG A 28 -0.76 7.63 -6.55
CA ARG A 28 0.55 7.45 -7.17
C ARG A 28 1.48 6.60 -6.29
N PHE A 29 1.50 6.83 -4.98
CA PHE A 29 2.30 6.04 -4.04
C PHE A 29 1.83 4.57 -3.98
N LEU A 30 0.53 4.31 -4.12
CA LEU A 30 -0.02 2.94 -4.19
C LEU A 30 0.24 2.25 -5.54
N GLY A 31 0.70 2.97 -6.57
CA GLY A 31 0.99 2.40 -7.89
C GLY A 31 -0.26 1.99 -8.67
N TRP A 32 -1.42 2.59 -8.36
CA TRP A 32 -2.67 2.26 -9.04
C TRP A 32 -2.69 2.84 -10.46
N SER A 33 -2.96 1.97 -11.44
CA SER A 33 -2.96 2.31 -12.88
C SER A 33 -4.07 3.26 -13.35
N PRO A 34 -5.30 3.30 -12.76
CA PRO A 34 -6.29 4.27 -13.18
C PRO A 34 -5.92 5.69 -12.73
N ASP A 35 -6.25 6.67 -13.57
CA ASP A 35 -6.10 8.08 -13.22
C ASP A 35 -6.94 8.46 -11.98
N SER A 36 -6.42 9.40 -11.19
CA SER A 36 -6.98 9.78 -9.88
C SER A 36 -8.42 10.29 -9.99
N ALA A 37 -8.69 11.08 -11.03
CA ALA A 37 -10.04 11.57 -11.34
C ALA A 37 -10.98 10.44 -11.76
N THR A 38 -10.47 9.43 -12.47
CA THR A 38 -11.25 8.25 -12.89
C THR A 38 -11.66 7.40 -11.69
N LEU A 39 -10.74 7.19 -10.74
CA LEU A 39 -11.02 6.50 -9.48
C LEU A 39 -12.09 7.21 -8.65
N LEU A 40 -12.02 8.55 -8.56
CA LEU A 40 -12.96 9.34 -7.78
C LEU A 40 -14.37 9.33 -8.41
N ARG A 41 -14.46 9.50 -9.73
CA ARG A 41 -15.73 9.40 -10.48
C ARG A 41 -16.38 8.02 -10.34
N ALA A 42 -15.59 6.96 -10.49
CA ALA A 42 -16.09 5.59 -10.31
C ALA A 42 -16.60 5.34 -8.88
N GLY A 43 -15.88 5.87 -7.88
CA GLY A 43 -16.27 5.75 -6.49
C GLY A 43 -17.55 6.51 -6.12
N TYR A 44 -17.82 7.67 -6.74
CA TYR A 44 -19.09 8.37 -6.54
C TYR A 44 -20.28 7.63 -7.17
N VAL A 45 -20.10 7.01 -8.34
CA VAL A 45 -21.14 6.17 -8.95
C VAL A 45 -21.40 4.93 -8.09
N ALA A 46 -20.34 4.30 -7.56
CA ALA A 46 -20.47 3.19 -6.62
C ALA A 46 -21.21 3.62 -5.33
N ALA A 47 -20.91 4.80 -4.79
CA ALA A 47 -21.60 5.35 -3.62
C ALA A 47 -23.10 5.54 -3.86
N GLY A 48 -23.47 6.06 -5.04
CA GLY A 48 -24.88 6.17 -5.45
C GLY A 48 -25.57 4.82 -5.54
N LEU A 49 -24.94 3.82 -6.16
CA LEU A 49 -25.47 2.46 -6.29
C LEU A 49 -25.65 1.78 -4.92
N VAL A 50 -24.65 1.90 -4.04
CA VAL A 50 -24.72 1.34 -2.67
C VAL A 50 -25.82 2.03 -1.85
N GLY A 51 -25.98 3.34 -1.98
CA GLY A 51 -27.07 4.08 -1.33
C GLY A 51 -28.45 3.62 -1.82
N LEU A 52 -28.63 3.46 -3.13
CA LEU A 52 -29.87 2.94 -3.73
C LEU A 52 -30.17 1.51 -3.28
N LEU A 53 -29.18 0.63 -3.26
CA LEU A 53 -29.34 -0.75 -2.79
C LEU A 53 -29.71 -0.81 -1.30
N ALA A 54 -29.05 -0.01 -0.46
CA ALA A 54 -29.36 0.05 0.97
C ALA A 54 -30.78 0.56 1.23
N ALA A 55 -31.21 1.60 0.50
CA ALA A 55 -32.57 2.09 0.56
C ALA A 55 -33.57 1.02 0.09
N GLY A 56 -33.30 0.34 -1.03
CA GLY A 56 -34.13 -0.75 -1.56
C GLY A 56 -34.27 -1.91 -0.58
N CYS A 57 -33.17 -2.36 0.03
CA CYS A 57 -33.19 -3.40 1.06
C CYS A 57 -34.05 -3.00 2.27
N ALA A 58 -33.95 -1.75 2.73
CA ALA A 58 -34.79 -1.27 3.83
C ALA A 58 -36.28 -1.29 3.48
N VAL A 59 -36.64 -1.01 2.22
CA VAL A 59 -38.03 -1.14 1.73
C VAL A 59 -38.48 -2.60 1.72
N VAL A 60 -37.65 -3.52 1.18
CA VAL A 60 -37.98 -4.97 1.10
C VAL A 60 -38.19 -5.58 2.48
N VAL A 61 -37.43 -5.15 3.49
CA VAL A 61 -37.55 -5.61 4.88
C VAL A 61 -38.70 -4.93 5.64
N GLY A 62 -39.54 -4.15 4.96
CA GLY A 62 -40.70 -3.47 5.56
C GLY A 62 -40.34 -2.26 6.41
N ARG A 63 -39.10 -1.77 6.35
CA ARG A 63 -38.62 -0.58 7.06
C ARG A 63 -38.52 0.63 6.13
N SER A 64 -39.57 0.86 5.35
CA SER A 64 -39.61 1.93 4.33
C SER A 64 -39.35 3.34 4.90
N ALA A 65 -39.78 3.61 6.14
CA ALA A 65 -39.50 4.88 6.83
C ALA A 65 -37.99 5.12 7.04
N LEU A 66 -37.17 4.07 7.12
CA LEU A 66 -35.71 4.17 7.28
C LEU A 66 -34.95 4.11 5.96
N ALA A 67 -35.61 3.81 4.83
CA ALA A 67 -34.98 3.70 3.52
C ALA A 67 -34.17 4.94 3.10
N PRO A 68 -34.67 6.19 3.21
CA PRO A 68 -33.87 7.35 2.84
C PRO A 68 -32.65 7.49 3.75
N MET A 69 -32.80 7.22 5.04
CA MET A 69 -31.72 7.33 6.03
C MET A 69 -30.63 6.26 5.79
N ALA A 70 -31.04 5.03 5.50
CA ALA A 70 -30.13 3.93 5.14
C ALA A 70 -29.37 4.23 3.84
N GLY A 71 -30.06 4.75 2.83
CA GLY A 71 -29.43 5.11 1.56
C GLY A 71 -28.42 6.25 1.69
N VAL A 72 -28.78 7.32 2.40
CA VAL A 72 -27.87 8.45 2.66
C VAL A 72 -26.68 8.00 3.49
N ALA A 73 -26.89 7.21 4.55
CA ALA A 73 -25.81 6.72 5.40
C ALA A 73 -24.83 5.84 4.61
N ALA A 74 -25.34 4.87 3.84
CA ALA A 74 -24.51 3.94 3.07
C ALA A 74 -23.77 4.63 1.92
N GLY A 75 -24.44 5.54 1.20
CA GLY A 75 -23.83 6.34 0.14
C GLY A 75 -22.75 7.28 0.68
N SER A 76 -23.03 7.98 1.77
CA SER A 76 -22.05 8.88 2.42
C SER A 76 -20.84 8.11 2.96
N ALA A 77 -21.06 6.95 3.59
CA ALA A 77 -19.98 6.10 4.08
C ALA A 77 -19.09 5.61 2.92
N THR A 78 -19.68 5.23 1.79
CA THR A 78 -18.93 4.79 0.61
C THR A 78 -18.16 5.96 -0.02
N ALA A 79 -18.77 7.14 -0.13
CA ALA A 79 -18.08 8.34 -0.63
C ALA A 79 -16.89 8.73 0.26
N LEU A 80 -17.06 8.66 1.59
CA LEU A 80 -15.97 8.87 2.55
C LEU A 80 -14.89 7.81 2.41
N ALA A 81 -15.25 6.55 2.27
CA ALA A 81 -14.30 5.45 2.08
C ALA A 81 -13.50 5.61 0.78
N VAL A 82 -14.13 6.04 -0.31
CA VAL A 82 -13.45 6.31 -1.59
C VAL A 82 -12.45 7.46 -1.43
N ARG A 83 -12.87 8.58 -0.83
CA ARG A 83 -12.03 9.78 -0.72
C ARG A 83 -10.89 9.62 0.30
N ARG A 84 -11.18 9.01 1.45
CA ARG A 84 -10.22 8.88 2.56
C ARG A 84 -9.47 7.55 2.58
N GLY A 85 -9.95 6.55 1.84
CA GLY A 85 -9.36 5.21 1.80
C GLY A 85 -7.92 5.20 1.31
N PRO A 86 -7.61 5.74 0.12
CA PRO A 86 -6.24 5.74 -0.40
C PRO A 86 -5.20 6.44 0.49
N PRO A 87 -5.43 7.67 1.01
CA PRO A 87 -4.48 8.29 1.94
C PRO A 87 -4.36 7.52 3.27
N ALA A 88 -5.46 6.96 3.81
CA ALA A 88 -5.38 6.13 5.01
C ALA A 88 -4.58 4.83 4.78
N LEU A 89 -4.76 4.17 3.63
CA LEU A 89 -3.97 3.00 3.23
C LEU A 89 -2.50 3.35 3.00
N ALA A 90 -2.21 4.50 2.41
CA ALA A 90 -0.85 5.00 2.24
C ALA A 90 -0.18 5.25 3.59
N ALA A 91 -0.88 5.90 4.53
CA ALA A 91 -0.40 6.12 5.89
C ALA A 91 -0.17 4.79 6.63
N LEU A 92 -1.10 3.85 6.53
CA LEU A 92 -0.96 2.50 7.12
C LEU A 92 0.20 1.70 6.51
N ARG A 93 0.44 1.81 5.21
CA ARG A 93 1.62 1.20 4.58
C ARG A 93 2.90 1.86 5.05
N ARG A 94 2.90 3.19 5.24
CA ARG A 94 4.06 3.93 5.73
C ARG A 94 4.41 3.57 7.17
N THR A 95 3.41 3.45 8.05
CA THR A 95 3.62 3.02 9.45
C THR A 95 4.03 1.55 9.55
N ARG A 96 3.42 0.66 8.76
CA ARG A 96 3.84 -0.75 8.71
C ARG A 96 5.24 -0.91 8.13
N ALA A 97 5.61 -0.12 7.13
CA ALA A 97 6.96 -0.13 6.57
C ALA A 97 8.01 0.36 7.59
N LEU A 98 7.68 1.38 8.41
CA LEU A 98 8.56 1.82 9.49
C LEU A 98 8.75 0.75 10.58
N GLY A 99 7.68 0.10 11.02
CA GLY A 99 7.76 -1.00 11.98
C GLY A 99 8.49 -2.24 11.44
N ALA A 100 8.25 -2.59 10.18
CA ALA A 100 8.95 -3.69 9.51
C ALA A 100 10.44 -3.36 9.28
N ALA A 101 10.78 -2.11 8.94
CA ALA A 101 12.15 -1.67 8.75
C ALA A 101 12.95 -1.72 10.07
N THR A 102 12.40 -1.23 11.19
CA THR A 102 13.09 -1.31 12.48
C THR A 102 13.28 -2.75 12.95
N GLY A 103 12.26 -3.61 12.77
CA GLY A 103 12.37 -5.05 13.04
C GLY A 103 13.44 -5.74 12.18
N LEU A 104 13.50 -5.43 10.88
CA LEU A 104 14.51 -5.96 9.95
C LEU A 104 15.91 -5.50 10.31
N VAL A 105 16.14 -4.20 10.54
CA VAL A 105 17.46 -3.66 10.92
C VAL A 105 17.91 -4.25 12.25
N GLY A 106 17.02 -4.34 13.24
CA GLY A 106 17.34 -4.98 14.53
C GLY A 106 17.76 -6.44 14.36
N SER A 107 17.05 -7.19 13.51
CA SER A 107 17.36 -8.59 13.21
C SER A 107 18.69 -8.76 12.46
N VAL A 108 18.99 -7.87 11.50
CA VAL A 108 20.27 -7.85 10.78
C VAL A 108 21.42 -7.55 11.74
N VAL A 109 21.31 -6.49 12.55
CA VAL A 109 22.36 -6.11 13.51
C VAL A 109 22.57 -7.20 14.57
N LEU A 110 21.49 -7.78 15.10
CA LEU A 110 21.59 -8.90 16.04
C LEU A 110 22.30 -10.10 15.41
N ARG A 111 21.98 -10.44 14.15
CA ARG A 111 22.63 -11.55 13.47
C ARG A 111 24.09 -11.25 13.12
N MET A 112 24.42 -10.03 12.72
CA MET A 112 25.80 -9.59 12.44
C MET A 112 26.69 -9.67 13.69
N ARG A 113 26.15 -9.45 14.89
CA ARG A 113 26.89 -9.68 16.15
C ARG A 113 27.23 -11.16 16.40
N LEU A 114 26.45 -12.09 15.83
CA LEU A 114 26.65 -13.53 16.01
C LEU A 114 27.47 -14.15 14.88
N ASP A 115 27.36 -13.61 13.67
CA ASP A 115 28.08 -14.06 12.47
C ASP A 115 28.19 -12.86 11.52
N PRO A 116 29.38 -12.28 11.34
CA PRO A 116 29.60 -11.07 10.57
C PRO A 116 29.58 -11.35 9.07
N THR A 117 28.48 -11.89 8.58
CA THR A 117 28.24 -12.14 7.16
C THR A 117 26.92 -11.47 6.73
N PRO A 118 26.97 -10.38 5.94
CA PRO A 118 25.80 -9.57 5.62
C PRO A 118 24.73 -10.38 4.87
N GLU A 119 25.12 -11.36 4.05
CA GLU A 119 24.20 -12.26 3.34
C GLU A 119 23.43 -13.17 4.29
N ARG A 120 24.06 -13.70 5.35
CA ARG A 120 23.36 -14.52 6.35
C ARG A 120 22.49 -13.66 7.24
N ALA A 121 22.93 -12.44 7.57
CA ALA A 121 22.12 -11.49 8.30
C ALA A 121 20.85 -11.11 7.52
N ALA A 122 20.99 -10.84 6.21
CA ALA A 122 19.87 -10.58 5.31
C ALA A 122 18.91 -11.76 5.18
N ARG A 123 19.42 -12.99 5.01
CA ARG A 123 18.59 -14.21 5.01
C ARG A 123 17.86 -14.42 6.33
N PHE A 124 18.53 -14.16 7.44
CA PHE A 124 17.92 -14.31 8.75
C PHE A 124 16.78 -13.30 8.93
N ALA A 125 17.05 -12.04 8.62
CA ALA A 125 16.06 -10.97 8.72
C ALA A 125 14.86 -11.19 7.78
N ALA A 126 15.08 -11.69 6.55
CA ALA A 126 14.00 -12.07 5.64
C ALA A 126 13.17 -13.28 6.12
N ARG A 127 13.76 -14.18 6.92
CA ARG A 127 13.05 -15.37 7.45
C ARG A 127 12.25 -15.09 8.72
N VAL A 128 12.73 -14.16 9.55
CA VAL A 128 12.13 -13.84 10.86
C VAL A 128 11.24 -12.60 10.80
N GLY A 129 11.45 -11.73 9.81
CA GLY A 129 10.63 -10.55 9.60
C GLY A 129 9.29 -10.88 8.96
N ASP A 130 8.27 -10.13 9.33
CA ASP A 130 6.93 -10.24 8.75
C ASP A 130 6.61 -9.05 7.83
N GLY A 131 5.89 -9.36 6.76
CA GLY A 131 5.26 -8.37 5.88
C GLY A 131 6.08 -7.98 4.66
N PRO A 132 5.58 -6.98 3.89
CA PRO A 132 6.02 -6.75 2.51
C PRO A 132 7.52 -6.44 2.35
N LEU A 133 8.13 -5.86 3.38
CA LEU A 133 9.55 -5.52 3.37
C LEU A 133 10.43 -6.78 3.53
N ALA A 134 10.02 -7.72 4.38
CA ALA A 134 10.72 -8.98 4.62
C ALA A 134 10.57 -9.91 3.40
N ASP A 135 9.37 -9.98 2.83
CA ASP A 135 9.11 -10.73 1.58
C ASP A 135 10.01 -10.22 0.44
N SER A 136 10.00 -8.90 0.24
CA SER A 136 10.80 -8.22 -0.78
C SER A 136 12.32 -8.39 -0.58
N LEU A 137 12.79 -8.49 0.67
CA LEU A 137 14.18 -8.78 0.99
C LEU A 137 14.49 -10.26 0.71
N GLY A 138 13.59 -11.17 1.07
CA GLY A 138 13.67 -12.60 0.80
C GLY A 138 13.80 -12.91 -0.68
N ASP A 139 12.95 -12.31 -1.52
CA ASP A 139 12.98 -12.46 -2.97
C ASP A 139 14.32 -12.02 -3.56
N ARG A 140 14.86 -10.89 -3.11
CA ARG A 140 16.12 -10.36 -3.63
C ARG A 140 17.34 -11.12 -3.13
N VAL A 141 17.34 -11.57 -1.89
CA VAL A 141 18.38 -12.45 -1.34
C VAL A 141 18.33 -13.84 -1.99
N ALA A 142 17.15 -14.32 -2.37
CA ALA A 142 16.99 -15.54 -3.14
C ALA A 142 17.52 -15.35 -4.57
N ALA A 143 17.15 -14.27 -5.25
CA ALA A 143 17.58 -13.96 -6.62
C ALA A 143 19.07 -13.63 -6.73
N ALA A 144 19.69 -13.11 -5.66
CA ALA A 144 21.11 -12.81 -5.62
C ALA A 144 22.02 -14.05 -5.38
N ARG A 145 21.44 -15.21 -5.05
CA ARG A 145 22.23 -16.44 -4.83
C ARG A 145 23.04 -16.82 -6.05
N GLY A 146 24.35 -16.98 -5.86
CA GLY A 146 25.27 -17.36 -6.93
C GLY A 146 25.52 -16.26 -7.96
N THR A 147 25.11 -15.02 -7.66
CA THR A 147 25.41 -13.85 -8.49
C THR A 147 26.43 -12.96 -7.78
N PRO A 148 27.21 -12.15 -8.51
CA PRO A 148 28.13 -11.17 -7.91
C PRO A 148 27.40 -9.95 -7.29
N ARG A 149 26.05 -9.88 -7.36
CA ARG A 149 25.27 -8.80 -6.74
C ARG A 149 24.87 -9.16 -5.32
N SER A 150 24.96 -8.20 -4.39
CA SER A 150 24.45 -8.38 -3.04
C SER A 150 22.91 -8.27 -3.01
N GLY A 151 22.25 -9.23 -2.36
CA GLY A 151 20.79 -9.22 -2.20
C GLY A 151 20.30 -8.02 -1.36
N LEU A 152 21.14 -7.54 -0.45
CA LEU A 152 20.91 -6.33 0.35
C LEU A 152 20.99 -5.04 -0.48
N GLY A 153 21.98 -4.91 -1.35
CA GLY A 153 22.12 -3.72 -2.22
C GLY A 153 20.96 -3.60 -3.20
N ALA A 154 20.62 -4.70 -3.89
CA ALA A 154 19.47 -4.73 -4.78
C ALA A 154 18.13 -4.43 -4.07
N PHE A 155 18.05 -4.71 -2.76
CA PHE A 155 16.90 -4.36 -1.93
C PHE A 155 16.89 -2.88 -1.60
N ALA A 156 18.03 -2.31 -1.22
CA ALA A 156 18.17 -0.87 -0.98
C ALA A 156 17.79 -0.06 -2.24
N ASP A 157 18.34 -0.39 -3.40
CA ASP A 157 18.07 0.30 -4.68
C ASP A 157 16.57 0.36 -4.98
N ALA A 158 15.90 -0.77 -4.79
CA ALA A 158 14.49 -0.87 -5.06
C ALA A 158 13.64 -0.02 -4.12
N TRP A 159 14.02 0.10 -2.85
CA TRP A 159 13.23 0.82 -1.86
C TRP A 159 13.64 2.27 -1.67
N THR A 160 14.76 2.71 -2.25
CA THR A 160 15.33 4.07 -2.09
C THR A 160 14.36 5.18 -2.50
N ALA A 161 13.60 4.98 -3.57
CA ALA A 161 12.60 5.96 -4.03
C ALA A 161 11.53 6.25 -2.95
N TRP A 162 11.25 5.29 -2.07
CA TRP A 162 10.26 5.41 -1.01
C TRP A 162 10.88 5.65 0.37
N PHE A 163 12.11 5.17 0.58
CA PHE A 163 12.85 5.28 1.84
C PHE A 163 14.33 5.57 1.57
N PRO A 164 14.70 6.84 1.33
CA PRO A 164 16.09 7.20 1.01
C PRO A 164 17.09 6.83 2.12
N ALA A 165 16.63 6.76 3.37
CA ALA A 165 17.47 6.37 4.51
C ALA A 165 17.91 4.90 4.49
N LEU A 166 17.19 4.03 3.77
CA LEU A 166 17.52 2.60 3.67
C LEU A 166 18.85 2.38 2.95
N ASP A 167 19.09 3.12 1.87
CA ASP A 167 20.34 3.08 1.12
C ASP A 167 21.56 3.37 2.00
N ARG A 168 21.51 4.50 2.73
CA ARG A 168 22.55 4.86 3.68
C ARG A 168 22.75 3.80 4.76
N SER A 169 21.68 3.22 5.29
CA SER A 169 21.78 2.19 6.33
C SER A 169 22.40 0.88 5.83
N VAL A 170 22.09 0.46 4.59
CA VAL A 170 22.67 -0.75 3.98
C VAL A 170 24.15 -0.52 3.65
N ALA A 171 24.51 0.67 3.16
CA ALA A 171 25.91 1.05 2.95
C ALA A 171 26.72 1.00 4.25
N LEU A 172 26.16 1.47 5.37
CA LEU A 172 26.80 1.40 6.69
C LEU A 172 26.97 -0.05 7.19
N VAL A 173 25.97 -0.91 6.97
CA VAL A 173 26.07 -2.34 7.35
C VAL A 173 27.12 -3.07 6.51
N ALA A 174 27.22 -2.76 5.21
CA ALA A 174 28.27 -3.30 4.35
C ALA A 174 29.66 -2.84 4.81
N ALA A 175 29.83 -1.54 5.05
CA ALA A 175 31.09 -0.99 5.54
C ALA A 175 31.52 -1.57 6.91
N ALA A 176 30.57 -1.89 7.79
CA ALA A 176 30.84 -2.54 9.07
C ALA A 176 31.17 -4.04 8.94
N ALA A 177 30.82 -4.68 7.82
CA ALA A 177 31.16 -6.07 7.55
C ALA A 177 32.58 -6.22 6.97
N ASP A 178 33.05 -5.19 6.27
CA ASP A 178 34.38 -5.13 5.65
C ASP A 178 35.48 -4.60 6.61
N ALA A 179 35.11 -4.18 7.82
CA ALA A 179 35.99 -3.65 8.86
C ALA A 179 36.37 -4.70 9.90
#